data_AF-A0A950SUX6-F1
#
_entry.id   AF-A0A950SUX6-F1
#
_cell.length_a   1.000
_cell.length_b   1.000
_cell.length_c   1.000
_cell.angle_alpha   90.00
_cell.angle_beta   90.00
_cell.angle_gamma   90.00
#
_symmetry.space_group_name_H-M   'P 1'
#
loop_
_entity.id
_entity.type
_entity.pdbx_description
1 polymer ?
#
loop_
_entity_poly.entity_id
_entity_poly.type
_entity_poly.pdbx_seq_one_letter_code
_entity_poly.pdbx_strand_id
1 'polypeptide(L)'
;MLGLLAHNQGKPKWPSATFGERLRSATEIPSFHHNLGNILKEAGRQDEAAECYQRALDLKPDLVGTLYNLGTLYQDSGRPK
;
A
#
# COMPACT_ATOMS: atom_id res chain seq x y z
N MET A 1 6.42 49.13 14.98
CA MET A 1 7.09 48.22 14.03
C MET A 1 8.09 47.36 14.80
N LEU A 2 8.15 46.08 14.43
CA LEU A 2 8.76 44.94 15.12
C LEU A 2 10.18 45.15 15.62
N GLY A 3 10.33 45.26 16.94
CA GLY A 3 11.57 45.07 17.66
C GLY A 3 11.48 43.78 18.48
N LEU A 4 12.40 42.86 18.19
CA LEU A 4 13.07 42.01 19.18
C LEU A 4 12.18 41.23 20.16
N LEU A 5 11.86 39.96 19.85
CA LEU A 5 11.71 38.87 20.82
C LEU A 5 11.81 37.55 20.05
N ALA A 6 13.05 37.12 19.78
CA ALA A 6 13.35 35.75 19.39
C ALA A 6 13.16 34.84 20.62
N HIS A 7 11.91 34.58 20.99
CA HIS A 7 11.56 33.59 21.99
C HIS A 7 11.11 32.30 21.30
N ASN A 8 12.08 31.39 21.22
CA ASN A 8 11.96 29.97 21.46
C ASN A 8 10.52 29.43 21.65
N GLN A 9 9.90 29.00 20.55
CA GLN A 9 8.90 27.94 20.58
C GLN A 9 9.28 26.98 19.46
N GLY A 10 9.69 25.77 19.84
CA GLY A 10 10.21 24.76 18.94
C GLY A 10 9.27 24.54 17.77
N LYS A 11 9.67 25.01 16.58
CA LYS A 11 9.06 24.55 15.35
C LYS A 11 9.26 23.02 15.34
N PRO A 12 8.21 22.19 15.33
CA PRO A 12 8.43 20.79 15.03
C PRO A 12 9.13 20.78 13.67
N LYS A 13 10.31 20.16 13.62
CA LYS A 13 10.96 19.76 12.36
C LYS A 13 10.10 18.68 11.73
N TRP A 14 8.89 19.04 11.34
CA TRP A 14 8.13 18.27 10.40
C TRP A 14 8.59 18.70 9.01
N PRO A 15 8.81 17.75 8.09
CA PRO A 15 8.80 18.13 6.69
C PRO A 15 7.44 18.79 6.44
N SER A 16 7.41 19.85 5.64
CA SER A 16 6.21 20.49 5.12
C SER A 16 5.43 19.57 4.16
N ALA A 17 5.33 18.28 4.48
CA ALA A 17 4.51 17.31 3.77
C ALA A 17 3.07 17.71 4.01
N THR A 18 2.50 18.32 2.98
CA THR A 18 1.11 18.78 2.97
C THR A 18 0.19 17.63 3.38
N PHE A 19 -0.89 17.93 4.09
CA PHE A 19 -1.89 16.95 4.53
C PHE A 19 -2.35 16.02 3.38
N GLY A 20 -2.32 16.53 2.13
CA GLY A 20 -2.58 15.78 0.91
C GLY A 20 -1.51 14.73 0.54
N GLU A 21 -0.22 14.98 0.75
CA GLU A 21 0.84 13.98 0.51
C GLU A 21 0.80 12.85 1.55
N ARG A 22 0.45 13.17 2.80
CA ARG A 22 0.21 12.15 3.83
C ARG A 22 -1.02 11.31 3.52
N LEU A 23 -2.08 11.90 2.99
CA LEU A 23 -3.26 11.17 2.52
C LEU A 23 -2.97 10.35 1.25
N ARG A 24 -2.10 10.82 0.35
CA ARG A 24 -1.66 10.07 -0.83
C ARG A 24 -0.89 8.81 -0.41
N SER A 25 0.08 8.97 0.48
CA SER A 25 0.82 7.85 1.09
C SER A 25 -0.09 6.93 1.92
N ALA A 26 -1.16 7.47 2.53
CA ALA A 26 -2.15 6.67 3.25
C ALA A 26 -3.19 5.98 2.36
N THR A 27 -3.27 6.32 1.06
CA THR A 27 -4.16 5.64 0.09
C THR A 27 -3.42 4.52 -0.65
N GLU A 28 -2.09 4.59 -0.70
CA GLU A 28 -1.20 3.53 -1.18
C GLU A 28 -0.96 2.48 -0.09
N ILE A 29 -2.03 1.95 0.53
CA ILE A 29 -1.87 0.91 1.56
C ILE A 29 -1.70 -0.44 0.84
N PRO A 30 -0.53 -1.10 0.92
CA PRO A 30 -0.33 -2.41 0.29
C PRO A 30 -1.36 -3.45 0.75
N SER A 31 -1.84 -3.33 2.00
CA SER A 31 -2.86 -4.22 2.55
C SER A 31 -4.23 -4.06 1.89
N PHE A 32 -4.56 -2.88 1.35
CA PHE A 32 -5.81 -2.70 0.59
C PHE A 32 -5.80 -3.53 -0.69
N HIS A 33 -4.73 -3.39 -1.48
CA HIS A 33 -4.54 -4.17 -2.71
C HIS A 33 -4.43 -5.68 -2.43
N HIS A 34 -3.77 -6.07 -1.34
CA HIS A 34 -3.77 -7.45 -0.86
C HIS A 34 -5.19 -7.99 -0.57
N ASN A 35 -5.97 -7.25 0.23
CA ASN A 35 -7.32 -7.67 0.60
C ASN A 35 -8.26 -7.73 -0.62
N LEU A 36 -8.15 -6.77 -1.54
CA LEU A 36 -8.90 -6.79 -2.79
C LEU A 36 -8.53 -8.01 -3.66
N GLY A 37 -7.25 -8.35 -3.74
CA GLY A 37 -6.79 -9.56 -4.43
C GLY A 37 -7.41 -10.84 -3.84
N ASN A 38 -7.53 -10.92 -2.50
CA ASN A 38 -8.18 -12.06 -1.84
C ASN A 38 -9.65 -12.17 -2.24
N ILE A 39 -10.39 -11.06 -2.23
CA ILE A 39 -11.80 -11.02 -2.63
C ILE A 39 -11.97 -11.43 -4.10
N LEU A 40 -11.08 -10.97 -4.98
CA LEU A 40 -11.11 -11.31 -6.41
C LEU A 40 -10.76 -12.78 -6.66
N LYS A 41 -9.79 -13.33 -5.92
CA LYS A 41 -9.46 -14.76 -5.95
C LYS A 41 -10.66 -15.61 -5.56
N GLU A 42 -11.36 -15.25 -4.47
CA GLU A 42 -12.58 -15.94 -4.02
C GLU A 42 -13.72 -15.84 -5.05
N ALA A 43 -13.81 -14.72 -5.77
CA ALA A 43 -14.75 -14.53 -6.87
C ALA A 43 -14.38 -15.28 -8.16
N GLY A 44 -13.26 -16.03 -8.17
CA GLY A 44 -12.76 -16.74 -9.35
C GLY A 44 -12.11 -15.84 -10.41
N ARG A 45 -11.94 -14.54 -10.13
CA ARG A 45 -11.33 -13.55 -11.03
C ARG A 45 -9.82 -13.53 -10.84
N GLN A 46 -9.18 -14.63 -11.24
CA GLN A 46 -7.77 -14.88 -10.95
C GLN A 46 -6.82 -13.83 -11.55
N ASP A 47 -7.04 -13.39 -12.78
CA ASP A 47 -6.17 -12.40 -13.44
C ASP A 47 -6.16 -11.05 -12.69
N GLU A 48 -7.34 -10.59 -12.27
CA GLU A 48 -7.48 -9.33 -11.53
C GLU A 48 -6.94 -9.43 -10.10
N ALA A 49 -7.03 -10.61 -9.48
CA ALA A 49 -6.39 -10.89 -8.20
C ALA A 49 -4.85 -10.77 -8.31
N ALA A 50 -4.27 -11.31 -9.40
CA ALA A 50 -2.84 -11.21 -9.65
C ALA A 50 -2.38 -9.75 -9.81
N GLU A 51 -3.11 -8.94 -10.58
CA GLU A 51 -2.81 -7.50 -10.70
C GLU A 51 -2.85 -6.79 -9.35
N CYS A 52 -3.82 -7.11 -8.49
CA CYS A 52 -3.94 -6.51 -7.17
C CYS A 52 -2.78 -6.91 -6.26
N TYR A 53 -2.40 -8.18 -6.25
CA TYR A 53 -1.23 -8.64 -5.51
C TYR A 53 0.07 -8.02 -6.03
N GLN A 54 0.22 -7.87 -7.35
CA GLN A 54 1.40 -7.21 -7.93
C GLN A 54 1.49 -5.75 -7.50
N ARG A 55 0.39 -4.98 -7.56
CA ARG A 55 0.33 -3.61 -7.05
C ARG A 55 0.67 -3.52 -5.56
N ALA A 56 0.20 -4.47 -4.74
CA ALA A 56 0.55 -4.53 -3.33
C ALA A 56 2.07 -4.75 -3.11
N LEU A 57 2.70 -5.57 -3.95
CA LEU A 57 4.14 -5.85 -3.89
C LEU A 57 4.98 -4.71 -4.46
N ASP A 58 4.49 -3.99 -5.47
CA ASP A 58 5.17 -2.80 -5.99
C ASP A 58 5.26 -1.70 -4.92
N LEU A 59 4.22 -1.58 -4.08
CA LEU A 59 4.18 -0.66 -2.94
C LEU A 59 4.97 -1.18 -1.73
N LYS A 60 4.92 -2.49 -1.46
CA LYS A 60 5.70 -3.14 -0.39
C LYS A 60 6.17 -4.53 -0.85
N PRO A 61 7.42 -4.63 -1.33
CA PRO A 61 7.96 -5.88 -1.86
C PRO A 61 8.02 -7.01 -0.83
N ASP A 62 8.18 -6.67 0.45
CA ASP A 62 8.30 -7.61 1.56
C ASP A 62 6.96 -7.86 2.28
N LEU A 63 5.89 -8.04 1.49
CA LEU A 63 4.58 -8.40 2.03
C LEU A 63 4.38 -9.91 1.88
N VAL A 64 4.94 -10.67 2.84
CA VAL A 64 4.96 -12.14 2.85
C VAL A 64 3.58 -12.77 2.58
N GLY A 65 2.52 -12.21 3.17
CA GLY A 65 1.14 -12.69 2.94
C GLY A 65 0.68 -12.54 1.48
N THR A 66 1.09 -11.46 0.80
CA THR A 66 0.80 -11.25 -0.62
C THR A 66 1.60 -12.19 -1.50
N LEU A 67 2.89 -12.39 -1.22
CA LEU A 67 3.73 -13.35 -1.95
C LEU A 67 3.17 -14.77 -1.85
N TYR A 68 2.74 -15.18 -0.65
CA TYR A 68 2.08 -16.47 -0.45
C TYR A 68 0.79 -16.58 -1.27
N ASN A 69 -0.07 -15.56 -1.24
CA ASN A 69 -1.34 -15.58 -1.96
C ASN A 69 -1.16 -15.57 -3.48
N LEU A 70 -0.19 -14.80 -4.00
CA LEU A 70 0.15 -14.80 -5.42
C LEU A 70 0.72 -16.16 -5.86
N GLY A 71 1.56 -16.79 -5.03
CA GLY A 71 2.06 -18.13 -5.28
C GLY A 71 0.95 -19.19 -5.35
N THR A 72 0.02 -19.18 -4.39
CA THR A 72 -1.13 -20.11 -4.42
C THR A 72 -2.03 -19.85 -5.63
N LEU A 73 -2.24 -18.59 -5.99
CA LEU A 73 -3.02 -18.22 -7.17
C LEU A 73 -2.43 -18.83 -8.45
N TYR A 74 -1.11 -18.70 -8.66
CA TYR A 74 -0.46 -19.30 -9.83
C TYR A 74 -0.44 -20.83 -9.82
N GLN A 75 -0.34 -21.46 -8.63
CA GLN A 75 -0.47 -22.91 -8.52
C GLN A 75 -1.87 -23.39 -8.91
N ASP A 76 -2.91 -22.65 -8.51
CA ASP A 76 -4.29 -22.97 -8.85
C ASP A 76 -4.58 -22.75 -10.35
N SER A 77 -3.99 -21.72 -10.97
CA SER A 77 -4.12 -21.45 -12.42
C SER A 77 -3.32 -22.43 -13.29
N GLY A 78 -2.23 -23.00 -12.77
CA GLY A 78 -1.40 -24.00 -13.45
C GLY A 78 -1.89 -25.45 -13.31
N ARG A 79 -2.88 -25.70 -12.46
CA ARG A 79 -3.52 -27.02 -12.34
C ARG A 79 -4.74 -27.08 -13.26
N PRO A 80 -4.69 -27.82 -14.40
CA PRO A 80 -5.92 -28.15 -15.09
C PRO A 80 -6.80 -28.96 -14.14
N LYS A 81 -8.08 -28.59 -14.05
CA LYS A 81 -9.10 -29.37 -13.34
C LYS A 81 -9.34 -30.71 -14.01
#